data_AF-A0A2N5VM94-F1
#
_entry.id   AF-A0A2N5VM94-F1
#
_cell.length_a   1.000
_cell.length_b   1.000
_cell.length_c   1.000
_cell.angle_alpha   90.00
_cell.angle_beta   90.00
_cell.angle_gamma   90.00
#
_symmetry.space_group_name_H-M   'P 1'
#
loop_
_entity.id
_entity.type
_entity.pdbx_description
1 polymer ?
#
loop_
_entity_poly.entity_id
_entity_poly.type
_entity_poly.pdbx_seq_one_letter_code
_entity_poly.pdbx_strand_id
1 'polypeptide(L)'
;MQNFPFMSVSLLTLNGKTYPIKWVINEKGSPNKDVIQEIGIPFFTSTYVVVQLIALLAVTSSISHVLLENYKIIFGSLFRK
;
A
#
# COMPACT_ATOMS: atom_id res chain seq x y z
N MET A 1 19.86 -4.93 16.64
CA MET A 1 18.75 -4.01 16.35
C MET A 1 19.24 -3.04 15.27
N GLN A 2 18.67 -3.08 14.07
CA GLN A 2 19.10 -2.24 12.95
C GLN A 2 18.42 -0.87 13.11
N ASN A 3 19.21 0.16 13.41
CA ASN A 3 18.71 1.50 13.70
C ASN A 3 18.51 2.26 12.38
N PHE A 4 17.27 2.38 11.91
CA PHE A 4 16.92 3.21 10.74
C PHE A 4 16.34 4.53 11.26
N PRO A 5 17.14 5.61 11.37
CA PRO A 5 16.77 6.84 12.08
C PRO A 5 15.62 7.64 11.42
N PHE A 6 15.22 7.29 10.20
CA PHE A 6 14.18 7.98 9.43
C PHE A 6 12.87 7.19 9.31
N MET A 7 12.87 5.91 9.70
CA MET A 7 11.71 5.04 9.59
C MET A 7 11.13 4.82 10.98
N SER A 8 9.99 5.45 11.26
CA SER A 8 9.32 5.35 12.57
C SER A 8 8.84 3.92 12.82
N VAL A 9 9.69 3.11 13.44
CA VAL A 9 9.37 1.74 13.88
C VAL A 9 8.39 1.73 15.06
N SER A 10 8.05 2.90 15.61
CA SER A 10 7.07 3.05 16.69
C SER A 10 5.69 2.46 16.31
N LEU A 11 5.33 2.50 15.03
CA LEU A 11 4.09 1.93 14.48
C LEU A 11 4.06 0.40 14.50
N LEU A 12 5.23 -0.21 14.49
CA LEU A 12 5.44 -1.65 14.57
C LEU A 12 5.78 -2.07 16.00
N THR A 13 5.60 -1.19 16.99
CA THR A 13 6.00 -1.45 18.37
C THR A 13 4.83 -1.16 19.30
N LEU A 14 4.11 -2.20 19.73
CA LEU A 14 3.06 -2.06 20.73
C LEU A 14 3.67 -2.36 22.11
N ASN A 15 3.62 -1.39 23.05
CA ASN A 15 4.15 -1.54 24.41
C ASN A 15 5.62 -2.03 24.48
N GLY A 16 6.47 -1.57 23.55
CA GLY A 16 7.90 -1.95 23.52
C GLY A 16 8.20 -3.31 22.90
N LYS A 17 7.19 -4.08 22.46
CA LYS A 17 7.39 -5.30 21.65
C LYS A 17 7.23 -5.01 20.17
N THR A 18 8.25 -5.39 19.40
CA THR A 18 8.22 -5.32 17.93
C THR A 18 7.23 -6.33 17.36
N TYR A 19 6.39 -5.88 16.44
CA TYR A 19 5.42 -6.69 15.72
C TYR A 19 6.13 -7.79 14.92
N PRO A 20 5.77 -9.07 15.10
CA PRO A 20 6.48 -10.19 14.49
C PRO A 20 6.07 -10.38 13.01
N ILE A 21 6.53 -9.49 12.14
CA ILE A 21 6.23 -9.48 10.69
C ILE A 21 6.47 -10.85 10.04
N LYS A 22 7.52 -11.57 10.47
CA LYS A 22 7.89 -12.89 9.94
C LYS A 22 6.90 -14.00 10.27
N TRP A 23 6.10 -13.85 11.34
CA TRP A 23 5.14 -14.87 11.77
C TRP A 23 3.77 -14.68 11.12
N VAL A 24 3.51 -13.44 10.68
CA VAL A 24 2.30 -13.06 9.95
C VAL A 24 2.32 -13.55 8.50
N ILE A 25 3.50 -13.83 7.96
CA ILE A 25 3.69 -14.33 6.60
C ILE A 25 4.01 -15.82 6.67
N ASN A 26 3.16 -16.66 6.07
CA ASN A 26 3.40 -18.09 5.86
C ASN A 26 4.66 -18.28 4.98
N GLU A 27 5.35 -19.41 5.11
CA GLU A 27 6.46 -19.83 4.22
C GLU A 27 6.13 -19.72 2.72
N LYS A 28 4.84 -19.79 2.35
CA LYS A 28 4.32 -19.58 0.98
C LYS A 28 4.14 -18.10 0.60
N GLY A 29 4.60 -17.15 1.41
CA GLY A 29 4.46 -15.71 1.20
C GLY A 29 3.04 -15.15 1.39
N SER A 30 2.10 -15.98 1.84
CA SER A 30 0.70 -15.58 2.05
C SER A 30 0.43 -15.16 3.50
N PRO A 31 -0.52 -14.25 3.77
CA PRO A 31 -0.88 -13.88 5.13
C PRO A 31 -1.44 -15.07 5.93
N ASN A 32 -0.89 -15.32 7.12
CA ASN A 32 -1.39 -16.32 8.06
C ASN A 32 -2.57 -15.75 8.86
N LYS A 33 -3.79 -16.12 8.48
CA LYS A 33 -5.03 -15.57 9.04
C LYS A 33 -5.21 -15.85 10.53
N ASP A 34 -4.74 -17.00 10.99
CA ASP A 34 -4.87 -17.42 12.39
C ASP A 34 -3.98 -16.56 13.29
N VAL A 35 -2.74 -16.33 12.85
CA VAL A 35 -1.78 -15.47 13.56
C VAL A 35 -2.27 -14.02 13.54
N ILE A 36 -2.80 -13.53 12.41
CA ILE A 36 -3.34 -12.14 12.31
C ILE A 36 -4.52 -11.89 13.27
N GLN A 37 -5.37 -12.89 13.51
CA GLN A 37 -6.48 -12.76 14.47
C GLN A 37 -5.99 -12.70 15.92
N GLU A 38 -4.87 -13.35 16.23
CA GLU A 38 -4.32 -13.42 17.59
C GLU A 38 -3.47 -12.18 17.95
N ILE A 39 -2.55 -11.75 17.07
CA ILE A 39 -1.69 -10.58 17.31
C ILE A 39 -2.30 -9.25 16.84
N GLY A 40 -3.40 -9.30 16.09
CA GLY A 40 -4.05 -8.13 15.51
C GLY A 40 -3.35 -7.61 14.25
N ILE A 41 -4.10 -6.85 13.45
CA ILE A 41 -3.55 -6.11 12.32
C ILE A 41 -2.59 -5.02 12.84
N PRO A 42 -1.45 -4.78 12.15
CA PRO A 42 -0.54 -3.74 12.56
C PRO A 42 -1.27 -2.40 12.53
N PHE A 43 -0.95 -1.51 13.49
CA PHE A 43 -1.52 -0.17 13.54
C PHE A 43 -1.04 0.62 12.32
N PHE A 44 -1.81 0.58 11.25
CA PHE A 44 -1.67 1.50 10.14
C PHE A 44 -2.15 2.86 10.64
N THR A 45 -1.21 3.75 10.87
CA THR A 45 -1.46 5.16 11.16
C THR A 45 -2.37 5.76 10.08
N SER A 46 -3.23 6.71 10.46
CA SER A 46 -4.04 7.51 9.52
C SER A 46 -3.22 8.06 8.34
N THR A 47 -1.94 8.38 8.58
CA THR A 47 -0.99 8.82 7.54
C THR A 47 -0.80 7.78 6.44
N TYR A 48 -0.83 6.48 6.74
CA TYR A 48 -0.71 5.42 5.72
C TYR A 48 -1.88 5.48 4.72
N VAL A 49 -3.11 5.62 5.22
CA VAL A 49 -4.32 5.72 4.38
C VAL A 49 -4.28 7.00 3.53
N VAL A 50 -3.84 8.12 4.12
CA VAL A 50 -3.69 9.39 3.41
C VAL A 50 -2.65 9.28 2.29
N VAL A 51 -1.50 8.69 2.56
CA VAL A 51 -0.45 8.46 1.54
C VAL A 51 -0.97 7.54 0.43
N GLN A 52 -1.70 6.49 0.77
CA GLN A 52 -2.30 5.58 -0.20
C GLN A 52 -3.31 6.32 -1.10
N LEU A 53 -4.14 7.19 -0.53
CA LEU A 53 -5.08 8.03 -1.28
C LEU A 53 -4.35 8.98 -2.23
N ILE A 54 -3.31 9.67 -1.76
CA ILE A 54 -2.51 10.57 -2.59
C ILE A 54 -1.83 9.79 -3.74
N ALA A 55 -1.31 8.60 -3.46
CA ALA A 55 -0.70 7.75 -4.49
C ALA A 55 -1.72 7.33 -5.55
N LEU A 56 -2.93 6.93 -5.15
CA LEU A 56 -4.01 6.60 -6.09
C LEU A 56 -4.44 7.82 -6.91
N LEU A 57 -4.54 9.00 -6.30
CA LEU A 57 -4.84 10.24 -7.00
C LEU A 57 -3.74 10.60 -8.02
N ALA A 58 -2.47 10.41 -7.68
CA ALA A 58 -1.37 10.66 -8.60
C ALA A 58 -1.41 9.70 -9.81
N VAL A 59 -1.65 8.41 -9.56
CA VAL A 59 -1.76 7.41 -10.64
C VAL A 59 -2.95 7.69 -11.54
N THR A 60 -4.13 7.94 -10.97
CA THR A 60 -5.35 8.25 -11.73
C THR A 60 -5.22 9.56 -12.52
N SER A 61 -4.55 10.57 -11.95
CA SER A 61 -4.22 11.82 -12.64
C SER A 61 -3.31 11.57 -13.85
N SER A 62 -2.25 10.78 -13.68
CA SER A 62 -1.35 10.41 -14.79
C SER A 62 -2.07 9.67 -15.91
N ILE A 63 -2.92 8.69 -15.56
CA ILE A 63 -3.74 7.96 -16.54
C ILE A 63 -4.68 8.91 -17.28
N SER A 64 -5.38 9.78 -16.53
CA SER A 64 -6.31 10.76 -17.10
C SER A 64 -5.59 11.73 -18.04
N HIS A 65 -4.39 12.18 -17.67
CA HIS A 65 -3.57 13.05 -18.51
C HIS A 65 -3.23 12.39 -19.84
N VAL A 66 -2.73 11.16 -19.82
CA VAL A 66 -2.40 10.40 -21.03
C VAL A 66 -3.63 10.17 -21.90
N LEU A 67 -4.77 9.83 -21.29
CA LEU A 67 -6.04 9.63 -21.98
C LEU A 67 -6.55 10.91 -22.67
N LEU A 68 -6.48 12.05 -21.97
CA LEU A 68 -6.93 13.34 -22.49
C LEU A 68 -5.99 13.88 -23.57
N GLU A 69 -4.68 13.69 -23.43
CA GLU A 69 -3.72 14.14 -24.44
C GLU A 69 -3.84 13.32 -25.73
N ASN A 70 -4.04 12.01 -25.61
CA ASN A 70 -4.11 11.09 -26.74
C ASN A 70 -5.55 10.74 -27.14
N TYR A 71 -6.54 11.50 -26.66
CA TYR A 71 -7.96 11.14 -26.79
C TYR A 71 -8.38 10.87 -28.23
N LYS A 72 -7.87 11.63 -29.21
CA LYS A 72 -8.21 11.46 -30.63
C LYS A 72 -7.75 10.11 -31.18
N ILE A 73 -6.60 9.62 -30.74
CA ILE A 73 -6.04 8.33 -31.17
C ILE A 73 -6.78 7.20 -30.45
N ILE A 74 -6.99 7.36 -29.15
CA ILE A 74 -7.62 6.34 -28.31
C ILE A 74 -9.10 6.18 -28.66
N PHE A 75 -9.89 7.25 -28.62
CA PHE A 75 -11.30 7.23 -29.02
C PHE A 75 -11.45 7.03 -30.53
N GLY A 76 -10.56 7.59 -31.35
CA GLY A 76 -10.58 7.35 -32.80
C GLY A 76 -10.30 5.89 -33.17
N SER A 77 -9.49 5.15 -32.39
CA SER A 77 -9.29 3.71 -32.60
C SER A 77 -10.37 2.84 -31.99
N LEU A 78 -10.95 3.25 -30.85
CA LEU A 78 -12.04 2.51 -30.18
C LEU A 78 -13.38 2.61 -30.93
N PHE A 79 -13.68 3.77 -31.52
CA PHE A 79 -14.96 4.05 -32.19
C PHE A 79 -14.89 3.93 -33.71
N ARG A 80 -13.72 3.59 -34.29
CA ARG A 80 -13.64 3.05 -35.65
C ARG A 80 -14.04 1.57 -35.62
N LYS A 81 -15.34 1.32 -35.65
CA LYS A 81 -15.90 0.03 -36.07
C LYS A 81 -17.03 0.29 -37.05
#